data_AF-M0PDX6-F1
#
_entry.id   AF-M0PDX6-F1
#
_cell.length_a   1.000
_cell.length_b   1.000
_cell.length_c   1.000
_cell.angle_alpha   90.00
_cell.angle_beta   90.00
_cell.angle_gamma   90.00
#
_symmetry.space_group_name_H-M   'P 1'
#
loop_
_entity.id
_entity.type
_entity.pdbx_description
1 polymer ?
#
loop_
_entity_poly.entity_id
_entity_poly.type
_entity_poly.pdbx_seq_one_letter_code
_entity_poly.pdbx_strand_id
1 'polypeptide(L)'
;MKRPEVQERFVNHDAELPYGLEVPQVVNAIESFYEYWHEVNEWHLEEGYGRFHEQFRANNAIGGFVSHRLTTRFAEESPDFVLNRLDDGYPDLLYDGNDHEWPDNYAVKDSDNGPGLEVKASMGNTFYAHHNVEGWLLGIHYRINARSESPTEDAPAPDDTPPIEVTQVLCASMDHEDWEYRDAEGSNRTNTSELKAKVGLHEMRKNPVIEMESAITGVGDLLQGYKQAHAEFDSGYSV
;
A
#
# COMPACT_ATOMS: atom_id res chain seq x y z
N MET A 1 -0.05 -11.81 20.31
CA MET A 1 0.77 -11.48 19.11
C MET A 1 1.43 -10.11 19.30
N LYS A 2 2.68 -9.92 18.86
CA LYS A 2 3.33 -8.59 18.96
C LYS A 2 2.62 -7.56 18.06
N ARG A 3 2.32 -6.36 18.59
CA ARG A 3 1.82 -5.24 17.79
C ARG A 3 2.95 -4.62 16.95
N PRO A 4 2.79 -4.48 15.62
CA PRO A 4 3.74 -3.76 14.78
C PRO A 4 3.67 -2.25 15.04
N GLU A 5 4.77 -1.54 14.81
CA GLU A 5 4.91 -0.09 14.99
C GLU A 5 5.78 0.44 13.84
N VAL A 6 5.51 1.65 13.37
CA VAL A 6 6.34 2.34 12.39
C VAL A 6 7.60 2.81 13.09
N GLN A 7 8.76 2.44 12.54
CA GLN A 7 10.03 2.90 13.07
C GLN A 7 10.39 4.25 12.45
N GLU A 8 10.55 5.27 13.28
CA GLU A 8 10.86 6.64 12.88
C GLU A 8 12.03 6.75 11.89
N ARG A 9 13.07 5.92 12.08
CA ARG A 9 14.24 5.90 11.19
C ARG A 9 13.94 5.51 9.73
N PHE A 10 12.78 4.91 9.47
CA PHE A 10 12.34 4.49 8.14
C PHE A 10 11.36 5.47 7.50
N VAL A 11 11.05 6.58 8.18
CA VAL A 11 10.13 7.62 7.70
C VAL A 11 10.93 8.72 7.01
N ASN A 12 10.59 8.99 5.76
CA ASN A 12 11.11 10.14 5.03
C ASN A 12 10.16 11.33 5.23
N HIS A 13 10.51 12.23 6.16
CA HIS A 13 9.71 13.43 6.46
C HIS A 13 9.69 14.46 5.33
N ASP A 14 10.65 14.37 4.40
CA ASP A 14 10.76 15.25 3.25
C ASP A 14 10.09 14.67 1.99
N ALA A 15 9.34 13.55 2.13
CA ALA A 15 8.68 12.92 1.00
C ALA A 15 7.60 13.84 0.38
N GLU A 16 7.63 13.99 -0.94
CA GLU A 16 6.68 14.82 -1.68
C GLU A 16 5.37 14.05 -1.91
N LEU A 17 4.25 14.57 -1.41
CA LEU A 17 2.94 13.95 -1.54
C LEU A 17 1.95 14.89 -2.23
N PRO A 18 0.98 14.34 -2.98
CA PRO A 18 0.04 15.16 -3.71
C PRO A 18 -1.03 15.78 -2.82
N TYR A 19 -1.67 16.83 -3.32
CA TYR A 19 -2.90 17.38 -2.76
C TYR A 19 -2.78 17.86 -1.29
N GLY A 20 -1.57 18.20 -0.85
CA GLY A 20 -1.32 18.65 0.52
C GLY A 20 -1.37 17.54 1.56
N LEU A 21 -1.41 16.26 1.15
CA LEU A 21 -1.22 15.14 2.06
C LEU A 21 0.17 15.24 2.70
N GLU A 22 0.24 15.09 4.01
CA GLU A 22 1.48 15.19 4.77
C GLU A 22 1.95 13.82 5.25
N VAL A 23 3.27 13.64 5.36
CA VAL A 23 3.90 12.39 5.84
C VAL A 23 3.34 11.93 7.19
N PRO A 24 3.11 12.79 8.20
CA PRO A 24 2.51 12.38 9.46
C PRO A 24 1.11 11.76 9.32
N GLN A 25 0.29 12.22 8.38
CA GLN A 25 -1.04 11.63 8.12
C GLN A 25 -0.89 10.22 7.56
N VAL A 26 0.10 9.99 6.69
CA VAL A 26 0.40 8.65 6.17
C VAL A 26 0.87 7.73 7.30
N VAL A 27 1.78 8.18 8.15
CA VAL A 27 2.27 7.41 9.30
C VAL A 27 1.14 7.07 10.27
N ASN A 28 0.28 8.04 10.63
CA ASN A 28 -0.87 7.83 11.50
C ASN A 28 -1.84 6.79 10.94
N ALA A 29 -2.13 6.83 9.64
CA ALA A 29 -2.99 5.85 8.99
C ALA A 29 -2.42 4.42 9.08
N ILE A 30 -1.09 4.27 8.93
CA ILE A 30 -0.40 2.97 9.03
C ILE A 30 -0.40 2.48 10.49
N GLU A 31 -0.12 3.34 11.46
CA GLU A 31 -0.21 3.01 12.89
C GLU A 31 -1.64 2.58 13.28
N SER A 32 -2.65 3.30 12.79
CA SER A 32 -4.04 2.92 13.05
C SER A 32 -4.44 1.60 12.38
N PHE A 33 -3.87 1.30 11.20
CA PHE A 33 -4.02 -0.01 10.58
C PHE A 33 -3.37 -1.11 11.41
N TYR A 34 -2.17 -0.88 11.94
CA TYR A 34 -1.47 -1.82 12.82
C TYR A 34 -2.24 -2.10 14.12
N GLU A 35 -2.78 -1.06 14.75
CA GLU A 35 -3.65 -1.20 15.92
C GLU A 35 -4.89 -2.04 15.60
N TYR A 36 -5.63 -1.69 14.55
CA TYR A 36 -6.81 -2.45 14.12
C TYR A 36 -6.46 -3.91 13.82
N TRP A 37 -5.38 -4.15 13.08
CA TRP A 37 -4.96 -5.49 12.71
C TRP A 37 -4.59 -6.32 13.94
N HIS A 38 -3.90 -5.72 14.90
CA HIS A 38 -3.58 -6.37 16.16
C HIS A 38 -4.85 -6.73 16.95
N GLU A 39 -5.77 -5.79 17.16
CA GLU A 39 -7.02 -6.01 17.89
C GLU A 39 -7.87 -7.12 17.27
N VAL A 40 -8.02 -7.12 15.94
CA VAL A 40 -8.79 -8.16 15.24
C VAL A 40 -8.11 -9.52 15.39
N ASN A 41 -6.78 -9.59 15.33
CA ASN A 41 -6.08 -10.86 15.55
C ASN A 41 -6.21 -11.35 17.00
N GLU A 42 -6.11 -10.48 18.00
CA GLU A 42 -6.30 -10.86 19.40
C GLU A 42 -7.71 -11.42 19.61
N TRP A 43 -8.75 -10.74 19.14
CA TRP A 43 -10.13 -11.26 19.23
C TRP A 43 -10.30 -12.61 18.50
N HIS A 44 -9.75 -12.74 17.29
CA HIS A 44 -9.81 -13.99 16.54
C HIS A 44 -9.12 -15.16 17.27
N LEU A 45 -7.99 -14.89 17.93
CA LEU A 45 -7.25 -15.89 18.70
C LEU A 45 -7.99 -16.25 19.99
N GLU A 46 -8.56 -15.27 20.70
CA GLU A 46 -9.38 -15.48 21.91
C GLU A 46 -10.60 -16.37 21.64
N GLU A 47 -11.25 -16.17 20.50
CA GLU A 47 -12.43 -16.96 20.09
C GLU A 47 -12.08 -18.29 19.39
N GLY A 48 -10.79 -18.59 19.20
CA GLY A 48 -10.33 -19.84 18.59
C GLY A 48 -10.53 -19.95 17.08
N TYR A 49 -10.67 -18.82 16.36
CA TYR A 49 -10.78 -18.79 14.91
C TYR A 49 -9.42 -18.91 14.19
N GLY A 50 -8.30 -18.85 14.91
CA GLY A 50 -6.96 -18.73 14.33
C GLY A 50 -6.59 -17.26 14.09
N ARG A 51 -5.60 -16.96 13.23
CA ARG A 51 -5.26 -15.56 12.90
C ARG A 51 -6.23 -15.01 11.86
N PHE A 52 -6.44 -13.69 11.86
CA PHE A 52 -7.42 -13.04 10.98
C PHE A 52 -7.15 -13.31 9.49
N HIS A 53 -5.89 -13.21 9.06
CA HIS A 53 -5.56 -13.46 7.65
C HIS A 53 -5.75 -14.93 7.21
N GLU A 54 -5.79 -15.88 8.15
CA GLU A 54 -5.99 -17.31 7.85
C GLU A 54 -7.43 -17.59 7.40
N GLN A 55 -8.34 -16.63 7.59
CA GLN A 55 -9.70 -16.70 7.07
C GLN A 55 -9.77 -16.45 5.56
N PHE A 56 -8.71 -15.89 4.96
CA PHE A 56 -8.67 -15.58 3.54
C PHE A 56 -7.92 -16.68 2.77
N ARG A 57 -8.61 -17.26 1.79
CA ARG A 57 -7.99 -18.24 0.87
C ARG A 57 -7.10 -17.56 -0.18
N ALA A 58 -7.45 -16.35 -0.60
CA ALA A 58 -6.84 -15.67 -1.72
C ALA A 58 -5.96 -14.51 -1.24
N ASN A 59 -4.69 -14.52 -1.62
CA ASN A 59 -3.71 -13.52 -1.19
C ASN A 59 -4.08 -12.08 -1.61
N ASN A 60 -4.79 -11.92 -2.73
CA ASN A 60 -5.28 -10.62 -3.18
C ASN A 60 -6.41 -10.06 -2.29
N ALA A 61 -7.13 -10.90 -1.55
CA ALA A 61 -8.14 -10.42 -0.60
C ALA A 61 -7.50 -9.68 0.58
N ILE A 62 -6.32 -10.12 1.03
CA ILE A 62 -5.55 -9.41 2.06
C ILE A 62 -5.09 -8.05 1.50
N GLY A 63 -4.55 -8.02 0.27
CA GLY A 63 -4.13 -6.77 -0.37
C GLY A 63 -5.28 -5.78 -0.51
N GLY A 64 -6.44 -6.22 -1.01
CA GLY A 64 -7.63 -5.38 -1.10
C GLY A 64 -8.12 -4.85 0.25
N PHE A 65 -8.07 -5.69 1.30
CA PHE A 65 -8.39 -5.26 2.66
C PHE A 65 -7.42 -4.18 3.17
N VAL A 66 -6.11 -4.39 3.00
CA VAL A 66 -5.07 -3.44 3.42
C VAL A 66 -5.24 -2.10 2.68
N SER A 67 -5.40 -2.13 1.35
CA SER A 67 -5.68 -0.93 0.55
C SER A 67 -6.88 -0.18 1.12
N HIS A 68 -8.05 -0.82 1.17
CA HIS A 68 -9.30 -0.16 1.56
C HIS A 68 -9.25 0.42 3.00
N ARG A 69 -8.63 -0.32 3.93
CA ARG A 69 -8.51 0.16 5.32
C ARG A 69 -7.63 1.41 5.40
N LEU A 70 -6.52 1.45 4.66
CA LEU A 70 -5.64 2.61 4.61
C LEU A 70 -6.28 3.77 3.86
N THR A 71 -6.95 3.52 2.72
CA THR A 71 -7.77 4.52 2.01
C THR A 71 -8.75 5.20 2.96
N THR A 72 -9.48 4.42 3.76
CA THR A 72 -10.43 4.95 4.75
C THR A 72 -9.74 5.85 5.78
N ARG A 73 -8.57 5.42 6.29
CA ARG A 73 -7.81 6.23 7.25
C ARG A 73 -7.24 7.51 6.63
N PHE A 74 -6.78 7.48 5.38
CA PHE A 74 -6.31 8.69 4.70
C PHE A 74 -7.42 9.74 4.55
N ALA A 75 -8.66 9.33 4.23
CA ALA A 75 -9.80 10.24 4.19
C ALA A 75 -10.19 10.80 5.57
N GLU A 76 -9.92 10.06 6.66
CA GLU A 76 -10.17 10.54 8.02
C GLU A 76 -9.06 11.49 8.51
N GLU A 77 -7.81 11.26 8.11
CA GLU A 77 -6.66 12.09 8.48
C GLU A 77 -6.55 13.37 7.64
N SER A 78 -7.07 13.37 6.41
CA SER A 78 -7.00 14.51 5.49
C SER A 78 -8.39 15.04 5.12
N PRO A 79 -8.74 16.27 5.55
CA PRO A 79 -10.09 16.82 5.37
C PRO A 79 -10.46 17.10 3.90
N ASP A 80 -9.46 17.24 3.02
CA ASP A 80 -9.66 17.52 1.61
C ASP A 80 -9.84 16.24 0.77
N PHE A 81 -9.70 15.05 1.37
CA PHE A 81 -9.98 13.79 0.70
C PHE A 81 -11.34 13.23 1.09
N VAL A 82 -12.10 12.82 0.08
CA VAL A 82 -13.37 12.13 0.25
C VAL A 82 -13.25 10.73 -0.35
N LEU A 83 -13.74 9.72 0.38
CA LEU A 83 -13.83 8.36 -0.15
C LEU A 83 -14.77 8.30 -1.36
N ASN A 84 -14.31 7.67 -2.44
CA ASN A 84 -15.20 7.31 -3.53
C ASN A 84 -16.24 6.30 -3.02
N ARG A 85 -17.52 6.65 -3.16
CA ARG A 85 -18.65 5.86 -2.66
C ARG A 85 -19.14 4.81 -3.65
N LEU A 86 -18.51 4.72 -4.83
CA LEU A 86 -18.80 3.67 -5.79
C LEU A 86 -17.91 2.45 -5.49
N ASP A 87 -18.53 1.28 -5.34
CA ASP A 87 -17.80 0.02 -5.32
C ASP A 87 -17.02 -0.13 -6.64
N ASP A 88 -15.73 -0.46 -6.55
CA ASP A 88 -14.81 -0.46 -7.70
C ASP A 88 -14.77 0.89 -8.46
N GLY A 89 -15.02 2.00 -7.74
CA GLY A 89 -14.83 3.35 -8.23
C GLY A 89 -13.36 3.69 -8.43
N TYR A 90 -13.10 4.70 -9.26
CA TYR A 90 -11.75 5.19 -9.54
C TYR A 90 -11.74 6.72 -9.64
N PRO A 91 -10.75 7.41 -9.04
CA PRO A 91 -9.77 6.88 -8.06
C PRO A 91 -10.42 6.53 -6.71
N ASP A 92 -9.70 5.79 -5.86
CA ASP A 92 -10.16 5.43 -4.51
C ASP A 92 -10.50 6.65 -3.61
N LEU A 93 -9.65 7.69 -3.65
CA LEU A 93 -9.85 8.96 -2.95
C LEU A 93 -10.04 10.10 -3.95
N LEU A 94 -11.06 10.90 -3.72
CA LEU A 94 -11.41 12.09 -4.49
C LEU A 94 -10.89 13.31 -3.74
N TYR A 95 -10.05 14.14 -4.37
CA TYR A 95 -9.58 15.39 -3.78
C TYR A 95 -10.62 16.49 -4.00
N ASP A 96 -11.15 17.03 -2.91
CA ASP A 96 -12.20 18.05 -2.86
C ASP A 96 -11.68 19.40 -2.32
N GLY A 97 -10.35 19.56 -2.27
CA GLY A 97 -9.68 20.79 -1.83
C GLY A 97 -9.48 21.84 -2.94
N ASN A 98 -10.14 21.70 -4.09
CA ASN A 98 -10.01 22.61 -5.24
C ASN A 98 -11.36 22.93 -5.90
N ASP A 99 -11.32 23.61 -7.04
CA ASP A 99 -12.52 24.04 -7.78
C ASP A 99 -13.17 22.91 -8.63
N HIS A 100 -12.73 21.65 -8.51
CA HIS A 100 -13.32 20.54 -9.25
C HIS A 100 -14.66 20.12 -8.63
N GLU A 101 -15.71 20.08 -9.43
CA GLU A 101 -17.05 19.67 -8.97
C GLU A 101 -17.22 18.16 -9.10
N TRP A 102 -17.21 17.46 -7.97
CA TRP A 102 -17.59 16.04 -7.88
C TRP A 102 -19.12 15.85 -7.93
N PRO A 103 -19.63 14.68 -8.37
CA PRO A 103 -21.03 14.34 -8.22
C PRO A 103 -21.48 14.40 -6.75
N ASP A 104 -22.72 14.85 -6.48
CA ASP A 104 -23.26 15.05 -5.11
C ASP A 104 -23.10 13.83 -4.18
N ASN A 105 -23.08 12.62 -4.75
CA ASN A 105 -22.95 11.38 -3.98
C ASN A 105 -21.50 10.86 -3.89
N TYR A 106 -20.52 11.53 -4.50
CA TYR A 106 -19.12 11.11 -4.59
C TYR A 106 -18.95 9.67 -5.12
N ALA A 107 -19.84 9.23 -6.01
CA ALA A 107 -19.76 7.92 -6.65
C ALA A 107 -19.24 8.07 -8.08
N VAL A 108 -17.95 7.84 -8.27
CA VAL A 108 -17.20 8.18 -9.49
C VAL A 108 -16.64 6.92 -10.13
N LYS A 109 -16.87 6.78 -11.45
CA LYS A 109 -16.25 5.73 -12.27
C LYS A 109 -15.14 6.34 -13.12
N ASP A 110 -14.20 5.50 -13.54
CA ASP A 110 -13.01 5.77 -14.38
C ASP A 110 -13.18 6.79 -15.54
N SER A 111 -14.38 6.97 -16.11
CA SER A 111 -14.60 7.95 -17.18
C SER A 111 -14.68 9.41 -16.73
N ASP A 112 -14.88 9.66 -15.45
CA ASP A 112 -15.06 10.99 -14.87
C ASP A 112 -13.72 11.46 -14.27
N ASN A 113 -12.80 11.85 -15.15
CA ASN A 113 -11.45 12.25 -14.79
C ASN A 113 -11.44 13.48 -13.87
N GLY A 114 -10.98 13.29 -12.63
CA GLY A 114 -10.80 14.35 -11.66
C GLY A 114 -9.59 14.10 -10.75
N PRO A 115 -9.22 15.10 -9.93
CA PRO A 115 -8.05 15.04 -9.07
C PRO A 115 -8.26 14.02 -7.95
N GLY A 116 -7.53 12.91 -7.97
CA GLY A 116 -7.61 11.95 -6.86
C GLY A 116 -6.38 11.08 -6.72
N LEU A 117 -6.47 10.17 -5.76
CA LEU A 117 -5.39 9.29 -5.31
C LEU A 117 -5.89 7.85 -5.27
N GLU A 118 -5.23 6.99 -6.04
CA GLU A 118 -5.44 5.54 -6.02
C GLU A 118 -4.55 4.88 -4.96
N VAL A 119 -5.06 3.89 -4.22
CA VAL A 119 -4.30 3.19 -3.16
C VAL A 119 -4.19 1.70 -3.47
N LYS A 120 -2.96 1.19 -3.54
CA LYS A 120 -2.70 -0.22 -3.86
C LYS A 120 -1.74 -0.87 -2.88
N ALA A 121 -2.19 -1.92 -2.21
CA ALA A 121 -1.34 -2.75 -1.37
C ALA A 121 -0.91 -4.04 -2.09
N SER A 122 0.34 -4.45 -1.91
CA SER A 122 0.92 -5.64 -2.54
C SER A 122 1.95 -6.31 -1.64
N MET A 123 1.89 -7.64 -1.53
CA MET A 123 2.96 -8.42 -0.87
C MET A 123 4.22 -8.58 -1.73
N GLY A 124 4.13 -8.31 -3.03
CA GLY A 124 5.26 -8.39 -3.94
C GLY A 124 6.13 -7.14 -3.87
N ASN A 125 7.07 -7.03 -4.81
CA ASN A 125 7.90 -5.84 -5.00
C ASN A 125 7.41 -4.98 -6.19
N THR A 126 6.17 -5.17 -6.61
CA THR A 126 5.51 -4.40 -7.68
C THR A 126 3.99 -4.33 -7.42
N PHE A 127 3.32 -3.43 -8.12
CA PHE A 127 1.87 -3.24 -8.05
C PHE A 127 1.20 -3.72 -9.33
N TYR A 128 0.01 -4.30 -9.15
CA TYR A 128 -0.86 -4.74 -10.24
C TYR A 128 -2.19 -4.00 -10.13
N ALA A 129 -2.75 -3.60 -11.25
CA ALA A 129 -4.05 -2.98 -11.34
C ALA A 129 -4.89 -3.64 -12.45
N HIS A 130 -6.21 -3.49 -12.41
CA HIS A 130 -7.09 -4.03 -13.47
C HIS A 130 -6.93 -3.25 -14.79
N HIS A 131 -6.65 -1.95 -14.66
CA HIS A 131 -6.34 -1.02 -15.76
C HIS A 131 -5.12 -0.18 -15.36
N ASN A 132 -4.53 0.53 -16.32
CA ASN A 132 -3.47 1.49 -16.00
C ASN A 132 -4.06 2.54 -15.04
N VAL A 133 -3.35 2.80 -13.94
CA VAL A 133 -3.66 3.95 -13.08
C VAL A 133 -2.98 5.14 -13.72
N GLU A 134 -3.76 6.09 -14.24
CA GLU A 134 -3.28 7.34 -14.82
C GLU A 134 -3.65 8.49 -13.86
N GLY A 135 -2.66 9.01 -13.14
CA GLY A 135 -2.87 9.88 -11.98
C GLY A 135 -2.01 9.50 -10.78
N TRP A 136 -2.33 9.99 -9.59
CA TRP A 136 -1.54 9.69 -8.39
C TRP A 136 -1.83 8.29 -7.86
N LEU A 137 -0.75 7.54 -7.59
CA LEU A 137 -0.79 6.22 -6.98
C LEU A 137 0.00 6.24 -5.67
N LEU A 138 -0.63 5.81 -4.58
CA LEU A 138 0.01 5.47 -3.31
C LEU A 138 0.07 3.95 -3.16
N GLY A 139 1.29 3.41 -3.27
CA GLY A 139 1.57 1.99 -3.18
C GLY A 139 2.06 1.59 -1.79
N ILE A 140 1.49 0.54 -1.21
CA ILE A 140 1.90 -0.04 0.07
C ILE A 140 2.45 -1.46 -0.16
N HIS A 141 3.75 -1.65 0.05
CA HIS A 141 4.30 -2.98 0.18
C HIS A 141 4.22 -3.47 1.62
N TYR A 142 3.81 -4.72 1.80
CA TYR A 142 3.73 -5.32 3.12
C TYR A 142 4.17 -6.78 3.09
N ARG A 143 4.65 -7.28 4.23
CA ARG A 143 4.87 -8.70 4.45
C ARG A 143 3.93 -9.20 5.53
N ILE A 144 3.47 -10.42 5.37
CA ILE A 144 2.70 -11.14 6.37
C ILE A 144 3.10 -12.60 6.30
N ASN A 145 3.17 -13.26 7.45
CA ASN A 145 3.39 -14.71 7.49
C ASN A 145 2.10 -15.46 7.14
N ALA A 146 1.70 -15.36 5.87
CA ALA A 146 0.54 -16.02 5.28
C ALA A 146 0.85 -17.49 4.94
N ARG A 147 1.26 -18.26 5.95
CA ARG A 147 1.09 -19.72 6.14
C ARG A 147 2.11 -20.23 7.15
N SER A 148 1.62 -20.73 8.29
CA SER A 148 2.20 -21.96 8.82
C SER A 148 1.97 -23.04 7.76
N GLU A 149 3.03 -23.66 7.23
CA GLU A 149 2.89 -24.85 6.37
C GLU A 149 2.30 -26.05 7.13
N SER A 150 2.15 -25.95 8.46
CA SER A 150 1.68 -27.01 9.31
C SER A 150 0.20 -26.79 9.70
N PRO A 151 -0.73 -27.63 9.20
CA PRO A 151 -2.08 -27.76 9.76
C PRO A 151 -2.08 -28.54 11.10
N THR A 152 -0.90 -28.85 11.63
CA THR A 152 -0.66 -29.61 12.87
C THR A 152 0.24 -28.82 13.82
N GLU A 153 0.25 -29.22 15.09
CA GLU A 153 0.76 -28.60 16.34
C GLU A 153 2.12 -27.83 16.35
N ASP A 154 2.84 -27.70 15.24
CA ASP A 154 4.15 -27.04 15.12
C ASP A 154 4.09 -25.58 14.62
N ALA A 155 2.92 -24.94 14.63
CA ALA A 155 2.85 -23.50 14.36
C ALA A 155 3.53 -22.72 15.50
N PRO A 156 4.41 -21.74 15.22
CA PRO A 156 5.02 -20.93 16.27
C PRO A 156 3.94 -20.32 17.16
N ALA A 157 4.23 -20.18 18.45
CA ALA A 157 3.29 -19.57 19.38
C ALA A 157 2.83 -18.20 18.85
N PRO A 158 1.59 -17.76 19.15
CA PRO A 158 1.08 -16.48 18.66
C PRO A 158 2.00 -15.28 18.97
N ASP A 159 2.78 -15.35 20.05
CA ASP A 159 3.73 -14.31 20.45
C ASP A 159 5.08 -14.37 19.70
N ASP A 160 5.44 -15.52 19.14
CA ASP A 160 6.67 -15.71 18.35
C ASP A 160 6.44 -15.47 16.85
N THR A 161 5.20 -15.22 16.45
CA THR A 161 4.84 -14.99 15.05
C THR A 161 4.98 -13.51 14.69
N PRO A 162 5.78 -13.16 13.65
CA PRO A 162 5.89 -11.78 13.20
C PRO A 162 4.52 -11.23 12.76
N PRO A 163 4.17 -9.99 13.15
CA PRO A 163 2.95 -9.35 12.69
C PRO A 163 3.00 -9.03 11.20
N ILE A 164 1.87 -8.56 10.65
CA ILE A 164 1.91 -7.85 9.38
C ILE A 164 2.83 -6.63 9.49
N GLU A 165 3.58 -6.34 8.44
CA GLU A 165 4.53 -5.23 8.44
C GLU A 165 4.55 -4.58 7.08
N VAL A 166 4.25 -3.28 7.05
CA VAL A 166 4.45 -2.40 5.92
C VAL A 166 5.95 -2.19 5.74
N THR A 167 6.45 -2.62 4.59
CA THR A 167 7.87 -2.57 4.26
C THR A 167 8.22 -1.33 3.43
N GLN A 168 7.28 -0.85 2.61
CA GLN A 168 7.41 0.40 1.88
C GLN A 168 6.05 1.09 1.72
N VAL A 169 6.04 2.41 1.76
CA VAL A 169 4.97 3.26 1.23
C VAL A 169 5.61 4.18 0.20
N LEU A 170 5.12 4.11 -1.03
CA LEU A 170 5.67 4.84 -2.17
C LEU A 170 4.55 5.65 -2.83
N CYS A 171 4.85 6.84 -3.33
CA CYS A 171 3.86 7.66 -4.02
C CYS A 171 4.47 8.38 -5.22
N ALA A 172 3.77 8.33 -6.37
CA ALA A 172 4.11 9.10 -7.55
C ALA A 172 2.90 9.24 -8.48
N SER A 173 2.97 10.24 -9.38
CA SER A 173 2.02 10.40 -10.47
C SER A 173 2.42 9.48 -11.63
N MET A 174 1.47 8.67 -12.09
CA MET A 174 1.65 7.64 -13.10
C MET A 174 0.99 8.04 -14.42
N ASP A 175 1.62 7.71 -15.52
CA ASP A 175 1.08 7.82 -16.88
C ASP A 175 0.96 6.44 -17.54
N HIS A 176 0.31 6.39 -18.70
CA HIS A 176 0.12 5.16 -19.47
C HIS A 176 1.42 4.36 -19.69
N GLU A 177 2.54 5.05 -19.92
CA GLU A 177 3.83 4.44 -20.25
C GLU A 177 4.49 3.73 -19.05
N ASP A 178 4.06 4.02 -17.83
CA ASP A 178 4.56 3.40 -16.60
C ASP A 178 4.13 1.95 -16.44
N TRP A 179 3.08 1.57 -17.17
CA TRP A 179 2.42 0.28 -17.06
C TRP A 179 2.75 -0.64 -18.24
N GLU A 180 2.79 -1.94 -17.97
CA GLU A 180 2.82 -3.01 -18.96
C GLU A 180 1.52 -3.82 -18.84
N TYR A 181 0.73 -3.81 -19.92
CA TYR A 181 -0.48 -4.61 -19.99
C TYR A 181 -0.16 -6.10 -20.07
N ARG A 182 -0.78 -6.88 -19.21
CA ARG A 182 -0.69 -8.34 -19.17
C ARG A 182 -2.03 -8.94 -19.57
N ASP A 183 -2.06 -9.43 -20.79
CA ASP A 183 -3.19 -10.20 -21.30
C ASP A 183 -3.24 -11.57 -20.61
N ALA A 184 -4.43 -11.93 -20.12
CA ALA A 184 -4.70 -13.22 -19.51
C ALA A 184 -5.43 -14.18 -20.46
N GLU A 185 -5.44 -13.90 -21.77
CA GLU A 185 -6.05 -14.78 -22.77
C GLU A 185 -5.62 -16.25 -22.59
N GLY A 186 -6.61 -17.15 -22.49
CA GLY A 186 -6.38 -18.58 -22.26
C GLY A 186 -6.01 -18.98 -20.82
N SER A 187 -6.04 -18.05 -19.86
CA SER A 187 -5.81 -18.28 -18.43
C SER A 187 -7.08 -18.06 -17.61
N ASN A 188 -7.15 -18.63 -16.40
CA ASN A 188 -8.17 -18.29 -15.40
C ASN A 188 -7.86 -16.99 -14.64
N ARG A 189 -6.87 -16.21 -15.11
CA ARG A 189 -6.46 -14.94 -14.51
C ARG A 189 -7.26 -13.80 -15.14
N THR A 190 -7.42 -12.71 -14.39
CA THR A 190 -7.96 -11.47 -14.91
C THR A 190 -6.87 -10.70 -15.66
N ASN A 191 -7.25 -9.98 -16.72
CA ASN A 191 -6.36 -9.01 -17.36
C ASN A 191 -5.92 -7.97 -16.33
N THR A 192 -4.64 -7.63 -16.37
CA THR A 192 -4.03 -6.70 -15.41
C THR A 192 -2.99 -5.84 -16.08
N SER A 193 -2.70 -4.69 -15.51
CA SER A 193 -1.50 -3.92 -15.78
C SER A 193 -0.53 -4.08 -14.61
N GLU A 194 0.75 -4.19 -14.92
CA GLU A 194 1.85 -4.23 -13.95
C GLU A 194 2.72 -2.98 -14.12
N LEU A 195 3.17 -2.40 -13.01
CA LEU A 195 4.16 -1.32 -13.08
C LEU A 195 5.51 -1.84 -13.57
N LYS A 196 6.05 -1.15 -14.57
CA LYS A 196 7.39 -1.44 -15.11
C LYS A 196 8.45 -1.08 -14.07
N ALA A 197 9.30 -2.05 -13.75
CA ALA A 197 10.32 -1.90 -12.71
C ALA A 197 11.32 -0.75 -12.93
N LYS A 198 11.59 -0.39 -14.19
CA LYS A 198 12.55 0.67 -14.58
C LYS A 198 11.88 1.98 -15.02
N VAL A 199 10.56 2.06 -14.93
CA VAL A 199 9.77 3.25 -15.33
C VAL A 199 8.88 3.64 -14.16
N GLY A 200 7.62 3.22 -14.10
CA GLY A 200 6.72 3.64 -13.02
C GLY A 200 7.17 3.29 -11.61
N LEU A 201 7.69 2.08 -11.39
CA LEU A 201 8.21 1.71 -10.06
C LEU A 201 9.52 2.46 -9.72
N HIS A 202 10.28 2.86 -10.74
CA HIS A 202 11.44 3.73 -10.53
C HIS A 202 11.01 5.12 -10.06
N GLU A 203 9.98 5.71 -10.67
CA GLU A 203 9.43 7.00 -10.24
C GLU A 203 8.96 6.94 -8.78
N MET A 204 8.20 5.91 -8.42
CA MET A 204 7.74 5.69 -7.03
C MET A 204 8.89 5.57 -6.02
N ARG A 205 10.02 4.97 -6.41
CA ARG A 205 11.18 4.73 -5.52
C ARG A 205 12.12 5.92 -5.37
N LYS A 206 11.95 6.98 -6.15
CA LYS A 206 12.71 8.23 -5.95
C LYS A 206 12.26 8.97 -4.70
N ASN A 207 11.05 8.70 -4.23
CA ASN A 207 10.39 9.45 -3.17
C ASN A 207 9.61 8.49 -2.25
N PRO A 208 10.29 7.58 -1.52
CA PRO A 208 9.63 6.75 -0.54
C PRO A 208 9.12 7.62 0.62
N VAL A 209 7.94 7.30 1.14
CA VAL A 209 7.37 7.91 2.36
C VAL A 209 7.80 7.12 3.59
N ILE A 210 7.69 5.79 3.50
CA ILE A 210 8.21 4.83 4.47
C ILE A 210 9.00 3.81 3.66
N GLU A 211 10.21 3.45 4.10
CA GLU A 211 10.96 2.37 3.47
C GLU A 211 11.85 1.69 4.50
N MET A 212 11.78 0.37 4.56
CA MET A 212 12.72 -0.44 5.32
C MET A 212 13.96 -0.77 4.49
N GLU A 213 15.13 -0.87 5.13
CA GLU A 213 16.38 -1.29 4.48
C GLU A 213 16.23 -2.58 3.65
N SER A 214 15.49 -3.56 4.18
CA SER A 214 15.27 -4.85 3.52
C SER A 214 14.38 -4.78 2.27
N ALA A 215 13.68 -3.68 2.07
CA ALA A 215 12.76 -3.48 0.96
C ALA A 215 13.40 -2.72 -0.21
N ILE A 216 14.57 -2.12 -0.01
CA ILE A 216 15.35 -1.48 -1.06
C ILE A 216 15.76 -2.55 -2.09
N THR A 217 15.09 -2.54 -3.25
CA THR A 217 15.33 -3.49 -4.34
C THR A 217 15.58 -2.77 -5.65
N GLY A 218 16.30 -3.40 -6.57
CA GLY A 218 16.70 -2.80 -7.84
C GLY A 218 17.89 -3.51 -8.46
N VAL A 219 18.42 -2.95 -9.54
CA VAL A 219 19.61 -3.48 -10.22
C VAL A 219 20.52 -2.34 -10.67
N GLY A 220 21.84 -2.57 -10.64
CA GLY A 220 22.85 -1.63 -11.12
C GLY A 220 22.76 -0.26 -10.46
N ASP A 221 22.94 0.79 -11.26
CA ASP A 221 22.99 2.18 -10.80
C ASP A 221 21.69 2.64 -10.11
N LEU A 222 20.54 2.08 -10.51
CA LEU A 222 19.25 2.39 -9.87
C LEU A 222 19.24 1.94 -8.41
N LEU A 223 19.75 0.73 -8.13
CA LEU A 223 19.83 0.24 -6.74
C LEU A 223 20.75 1.12 -5.90
N GLN A 224 21.87 1.58 -6.47
CA GLN A 224 22.76 2.49 -5.78
C GLN A 224 22.08 3.83 -5.48
N GLY A 225 21.31 4.37 -6.44
CA GLY A 225 20.52 5.58 -6.24
C GLY A 225 19.47 5.43 -5.13
N TYR A 226 18.73 4.31 -5.11
CA TYR A 226 17.73 4.06 -4.05
C TYR A 226 18.37 3.97 -2.67
N LYS A 227 19.52 3.31 -2.55
CA LYS A 227 20.27 3.26 -1.29
C LYS A 227 20.76 4.62 -0.84
N GLN A 228 21.19 5.47 -1.78
CA GLN A 228 21.60 6.84 -1.47
C GLN A 228 20.42 7.67 -0.98
N ALA A 229 19.28 7.61 -1.65
CA ALA A 229 18.05 8.28 -1.21
C ALA A 229 17.61 7.81 0.18
N HIS A 230 17.65 6.49 0.44
CA HIS A 230 17.34 5.95 1.76
C HIS A 230 18.24 6.48 2.88
N ALA A 231 19.54 6.64 2.59
CA ALA A 231 20.51 7.18 3.55
C ALA A 231 20.26 8.64 3.91
N GLU A 232 19.43 9.38 3.15
CA GLU A 232 19.12 10.78 3.43
C GLU A 232 18.18 10.93 4.65
N PHE A 233 17.32 9.94 4.92
CA PHE A 233 16.40 9.95 6.05
C PHE A 233 16.69 8.89 7.12
N ASP A 234 17.36 7.77 6.79
CA ASP A 234 17.79 6.78 7.79
C ASP A 234 19.24 7.02 8.24
N SER A 235 19.40 7.77 9.34
CA SER A 235 20.72 8.04 9.94
C SER A 235 21.50 6.78 10.38
N GLY A 236 20.84 5.63 10.53
CA GLY A 236 21.48 4.35 10.85
C GLY A 236 21.95 3.57 9.63
N TYR A 237 21.60 4.02 8.42
CA TYR A 237 21.92 3.35 7.17
C TYR A 237 23.23 3.85 6.55
N SER A 238 24.02 2.92 6.00
CA SER A 238 25.26 3.23 5.28
C SER A 238 25.27 2.56 3.92
N VAL A 239 25.56 3.34 2.86
CA VAL A 239 25.60 2.89 1.46
C VAL A 239 26.82 2.03 1.13
#